data_AF-A0A0D3JMA3-F1
#
_entry.id   AF-A0A0D3JMA3-F1
#
_cell.length_a   1.000
_cell.length_b   1.000
_cell.length_c   1.000
_cell.angle_alpha   90.00
_cell.angle_beta   90.00
_cell.angle_gamma   90.00
#
_symmetry.space_group_name_H-M   'P 1'
#
loop_
_entity.id
_entity.type
_entity.pdbx_description
1 polymer ?
#
loop_
_entity_poly.entity_id
_entity_poly.type
_entity_poly.pdbx_seq_one_letter_code
_entity_poly.pdbx_strand_id
1 'polypeptide(L)'
;MDKSLVSKATADSAEPTPGYMFNEIARITHASVDACLQLENFLLKRLKKDSVHVKLKVLRVIKHCCQHGHATFRREMQRHTTDIKECLSHRGTADALHGDALNKAVRDAAQETMQAIFETSTAS
;
A
#
# COMPACT_ATOMS: atom_id res chain seq x y z
N MET A 1 -10.49 -13.02 -5.18
CA MET A 1 -10.33 -11.55 -5.21
C MET A 1 -10.33 -11.05 -6.66
N ASP A 2 -10.99 -9.93 -6.97
CA ASP A 2 -10.84 -9.26 -8.28
C ASP A 2 -9.47 -8.57 -8.40
N LYS A 3 -8.55 -9.19 -9.15
CA LYS A 3 -7.21 -8.67 -9.41
C LYS A 3 -7.21 -7.45 -10.32
N SER A 4 -8.28 -7.22 -11.10
CA SER A 4 -8.40 -6.10 -12.03
C SER A 4 -8.45 -4.78 -11.28
N LEU A 5 -9.29 -4.69 -10.25
CA LEU A 5 -9.40 -3.51 -9.39
C LEU A 5 -8.06 -3.12 -8.76
N VAL A 6 -7.41 -4.08 -8.09
CA VAL A 6 -6.12 -3.82 -7.40
C VAL A 6 -5.02 -3.45 -8.40
N SER A 7 -5.02 -4.06 -9.60
CA SER A 7 -4.08 -3.72 -10.67
C SER A 7 -4.28 -2.29 -11.18
N LYS A 8 -5.53 -1.84 -11.35
CA LYS A 8 -5.85 -0.46 -11.75
C LYS A 8 -5.44 0.54 -10.65
N ALA A 9 -5.76 0.22 -9.39
CA ALA A 9 -5.42 1.07 -8.26
C ALA A 9 -3.91 1.21 -8.03
N THR A 10 -3.11 0.27 -8.54
CA THR A 10 -1.64 0.24 -8.42
C THR A 10 -0.95 0.30 -9.78
N ALA A 11 -1.62 0.92 -10.77
CA ALA A 11 -1.09 1.11 -12.11
C ALA A 11 0.19 1.94 -12.11
N ASP A 12 1.12 1.60 -12.99
CA ASP A 12 2.38 2.31 -13.17
C ASP A 12 2.17 3.57 -14.01
N SER A 13 1.61 4.60 -13.37
CA SER A 13 1.30 5.88 -13.99
C SER A 13 1.31 6.99 -12.95
N ALA A 14 1.53 8.23 -13.41
CA ALA A 14 1.43 9.42 -12.56
C ALA A 14 0.00 9.75 -12.12
N GLU A 15 -1.02 9.18 -12.77
CA GLU A 15 -2.42 9.42 -12.41
C GLU A 15 -2.72 8.92 -10.99
N PRO A 16 -3.39 9.73 -10.15
CA PRO A 16 -3.74 9.31 -8.80
C PRO A 16 -4.76 8.16 -8.82
N THR A 17 -4.65 7.26 -7.85
CA THR A 17 -5.66 6.23 -7.63
C THR A 17 -6.99 6.89 -7.24
N PRO A 18 -8.09 6.63 -7.95
CA PRO A 18 -9.40 7.16 -7.58
C PRO A 18 -9.83 6.75 -6.17
N GLY A 19 -10.40 7.69 -5.41
CA GLY A 19 -10.77 7.50 -4.00
C GLY A 19 -11.66 6.27 -3.75
N TYR A 20 -12.63 6.01 -4.63
CA TYR A 20 -13.55 4.88 -4.50
C TYR A 20 -12.85 3.53 -4.54
N MET A 21 -11.73 3.40 -5.27
CA MET A 21 -10.99 2.15 -5.38
C MET A 21 -10.38 1.74 -4.04
N PHE A 22 -9.93 2.70 -3.22
CA PHE A 22 -9.42 2.41 -1.88
C PHE A 22 -10.50 1.75 -1.00
N ASN A 23 -11.72 2.29 -1.04
CA ASN A 23 -12.84 1.75 -0.28
C ASN A 23 -13.29 0.38 -0.79
N GLU A 24 -13.31 0.17 -2.11
CA GLU A 24 -13.60 -1.14 -2.69
C GLU A 24 -12.54 -2.19 -2.32
N ILE A 25 -11.26 -1.82 -2.35
CA ILE A 25 -10.18 -2.71 -1.96
C ILE A 25 -10.23 -3.02 -0.45
N ALA A 26 -10.52 -2.04 0.40
CA ALA A 26 -10.72 -2.30 1.83
C ALA A 26 -11.85 -3.31 2.07
N ARG A 27 -12.96 -3.23 1.32
CA ARG A 27 -14.06 -4.21 1.40
C ARG A 27 -13.63 -5.65 1.08
N ILE A 28 -12.63 -5.86 0.22
CA ILE A 28 -12.08 -7.20 -0.08
C ILE A 28 -11.58 -7.89 1.20
N THR A 29 -10.98 -7.13 2.13
CA THR A 29 -10.45 -7.69 3.39
C THR A 29 -11.53 -8.26 4.30
N HIS A 30 -12.79 -7.84 4.14
CA HIS A 30 -13.94 -8.34 4.89
C HIS A 30 -14.64 -9.53 4.21
N ALA A 31 -14.33 -9.82 2.94
CA ALA A 31 -15.04 -10.85 2.18
C ALA A 31 -14.74 -12.27 2.69
N SER A 32 -13.47 -12.55 2.98
CA SER A 32 -13.01 -13.79 3.62
C SER A 32 -11.55 -13.67 4.06
N VAL A 33 -11.10 -14.57 4.94
CA VAL A 33 -9.67 -14.66 5.31
C VAL A 33 -8.79 -14.94 4.08
N ASP A 34 -9.22 -15.85 3.20
CA ASP A 34 -8.50 -16.16 1.96
C ASP A 34 -8.39 -14.94 1.03
N ALA A 35 -9.48 -14.18 0.85
CA ALA A 35 -9.46 -12.96 0.04
C ALA A 35 -8.51 -11.90 0.63
N CYS A 36 -8.48 -11.77 1.96
CA CYS A 36 -7.56 -10.89 2.68
C CYS A 36 -6.10 -11.27 2.44
N LEU A 37 -5.75 -12.56 2.61
CA LEU A 37 -4.39 -13.08 2.37
C LEU A 37 -3.98 -12.96 0.89
N GLN A 38 -4.91 -13.18 -0.05
CA GLN A 38 -4.65 -13.00 -1.48
C GLN A 38 -4.35 -11.53 -1.82
N LEU A 39 -5.09 -10.58 -1.23
CA LEU A 39 -4.88 -9.15 -1.42
C LEU A 39 -3.50 -8.73 -0.90
N GLU A 40 -3.18 -9.11 0.33
CA GLU A 40 -1.89 -8.86 0.96
C GLU A 40 -0.72 -9.36 0.09
N ASN A 41 -0.74 -10.64 -0.28
CA ASN A 41 0.28 -11.23 -1.14
C ASN A 41 0.42 -10.51 -2.49
N PHE A 42 -0.70 -10.06 -3.06
CA PHE A 42 -0.70 -9.32 -4.31
C PHE A 42 -0.03 -7.96 -4.15
N LEU A 43 -0.38 -7.20 -3.11
CA LEU A 43 0.19 -5.89 -2.81
C LEU A 43 1.69 -5.98 -2.53
N LEU A 44 2.14 -6.94 -1.70
CA LEU A 44 3.56 -7.14 -1.42
C LEU A 44 4.37 -7.48 -2.67
N LYS A 45 3.84 -8.32 -3.57
CA LYS A 45 4.48 -8.60 -4.86
C LYS A 45 4.59 -7.34 -5.73
N ARG A 46 3.58 -6.45 -5.70
CA ARG A 46 3.64 -5.20 -6.44
C ARG A 46 4.61 -4.19 -5.84
N LEU A 47 4.75 -4.14 -4.52
CA LEU A 47 5.68 -3.24 -3.83
C LEU A 47 7.14 -3.46 -4.26
N LYS A 48 7.48 -4.71 -4.63
CA LYS A 48 8.83 -5.10 -5.09
C LYS A 48 9.14 -4.63 -6.52
N LYS A 49 8.19 -4.08 -7.26
CA LYS A 49 8.45 -3.53 -8.60
C LYS A 49 9.33 -2.29 -8.51
N ASP A 50 10.20 -2.12 -9.50
CA ASP A 50 11.06 -0.94 -9.64
C ASP A 50 10.31 0.21 -10.32
N SER A 51 9.29 0.72 -9.64
CA SER A 51 8.57 1.92 -10.06
C SER A 51 8.13 2.72 -8.84
N VAL A 52 8.49 4.01 -8.84
CA VAL A 52 8.08 4.97 -7.80
C VAL A 52 6.55 5.11 -7.74
N HIS A 53 5.87 5.10 -8.88
CA HIS A 53 4.41 5.21 -8.95
C HIS A 53 3.73 3.98 -8.37
N VAL A 54 4.20 2.78 -8.72
CA VAL A 54 3.66 1.53 -8.18
C VAL A 54 3.90 1.46 -6.67
N LYS A 55 5.13 1.72 -6.21
CA LYS A 55 5.47 1.70 -4.77
C LYS A 55 4.57 2.67 -3.98
N LEU A 56 4.46 3.92 -4.43
CA LEU A 56 3.63 4.94 -3.78
C LEU A 56 2.16 4.51 -3.69
N LYS A 57 1.58 4.02 -4.79
CA LYS A 57 0.19 3.58 -4.83
C LYS A 57 -0.05 2.37 -3.95
N VAL A 58 0.84 1.38 -3.96
CA VAL A 58 0.75 0.19 -3.11
C VAL A 58 0.79 0.57 -1.63
N LEU A 59 1.73 1.42 -1.21
CA LEU A 59 1.85 1.88 0.17
C LEU A 59 0.57 2.56 0.65
N ARG A 60 -0.01 3.45 -0.17
CA ARG A 60 -1.29 4.12 0.11
C ARG A 60 -2.46 3.14 0.23
N VAL A 61 -2.53 2.13 -0.63
CA VAL A 61 -3.57 1.09 -0.55
C VAL A 61 -3.43 0.27 0.75
N ILE A 62 -2.21 -0.13 1.10
CA ILE A 62 -1.93 -0.86 2.35
C ILE A 62 -2.35 0.00 3.56
N LYS A 63 -1.93 1.26 3.62
CA LYS A 63 -2.32 2.21 4.67
C LYS A 63 -3.84 2.26 4.82
N HIS A 64 -4.56 2.48 3.72
CA HIS A 64 -6.01 2.58 3.73
C HIS A 64 -6.68 1.31 4.24
N CYS A 65 -6.18 0.13 3.84
CA CYS A 65 -6.70 -1.16 4.31
C CYS A 65 -6.38 -1.41 5.79
N CYS A 66 -5.24 -0.95 6.30
CA CYS A 66 -4.94 -1.03 7.74
C CYS A 66 -5.89 -0.17 8.59
N GLN A 67 -6.36 0.96 8.04
CA GLN A 67 -7.24 1.91 8.74
C GLN A 67 -8.73 1.58 8.60
N HIS A 68 -9.16 1.08 7.44
CA HIS A 68 -10.58 0.93 7.09
C HIS A 68 -10.99 -0.50 6.74
N GLY A 69 -10.03 -1.44 6.69
CA GLY A 69 -10.27 -2.84 6.40
C GLY A 69 -10.41 -3.70 7.66
N HIS A 70 -10.50 -5.01 7.43
CA HIS A 70 -10.60 -6.00 8.49
C HIS A 70 -9.30 -6.08 9.30
N ALA A 71 -9.40 -6.20 10.62
CA ALA A 71 -8.26 -6.20 11.53
C ALA A 71 -7.21 -7.30 11.24
N THR A 72 -7.64 -8.43 10.64
CA THR A 72 -6.71 -9.48 10.15
C THR A 72 -5.72 -8.92 9.15
N PHE A 73 -6.13 -8.07 8.21
CA PHE A 73 -5.20 -7.50 7.22
C PHE A 73 -4.07 -6.75 7.90
N ARG A 74 -4.40 -5.87 8.85
CA ARG A 74 -3.41 -5.13 9.64
C ARG A 74 -2.48 -6.07 10.42
N ARG A 75 -3.03 -7.09 11.08
CA ARG A 75 -2.23 -8.08 11.83
C ARG A 75 -1.26 -8.84 10.94
N GLU A 76 -1.68 -9.25 9.75
CA GLU A 76 -0.77 -9.92 8.82
C GLU A 76 0.30 -8.96 8.30
N MET A 77 -0.05 -7.70 7.98
CA MET A 77 0.93 -6.68 7.58
C MET A 77 2.03 -6.42 8.64
N GLN A 78 1.75 -6.62 9.94
CA GLN A 78 2.78 -6.54 11.00
C GLN A 78 3.91 -7.58 10.81
N ARG A 79 3.60 -8.72 10.17
CA ARG A 79 4.58 -9.79 9.85
C ARG A 79 5.43 -9.47 8.63
N HIS A 80 4.97 -8.53 7.78
CA HIS A 80 5.60 -8.16 6.51
C HIS A 80 6.24 -6.76 6.53
N THR A 81 6.58 -6.25 7.72
CA THR A 81 7.12 -4.89 7.86
C THR A 81 8.49 -4.69 7.22
N THR A 82 9.25 -5.76 6.94
CA THR A 82 10.55 -5.65 6.26
C THR A 82 10.41 -5.01 4.88
N ASP A 83 9.45 -5.47 4.07
CA ASP A 83 9.24 -4.93 2.72
C ASP A 83 8.82 -3.43 2.76
N ILE A 84 8.10 -3.00 3.81
CA ILE A 84 7.72 -1.60 4.01
C ILE A 84 8.92 -0.77 4.49
N LYS A 85 9.75 -1.32 5.40
CA LYS A 85 10.94 -0.64 5.92
C LYS A 85 11.97 -0.36 4.84
N GLU A 86 12.13 -1.24 3.86
CA GLU A 86 12.98 -1.00 2.69
C GLU A 86 12.54 0.26 1.91
N CYS A 87 11.25 0.60 1.93
CA CYS A 87 10.75 1.80 1.28
C CYS A 87 11.07 3.09 2.05
N LEU A 88 11.38 3.02 3.35
CA LEU A 88 11.78 4.20 4.17
C LEU A 88 13.13 4.78 3.72
N SER A 89 14.01 3.94 3.18
CA SER A 89 15.31 4.34 2.66
C SER A 89 15.33 4.41 1.13
N HIS A 90 14.16 4.41 0.46
CA HIS A 90 14.09 4.37 -1.00
C HIS A 90 14.93 5.48 -1.67
N ARG A 91 15.75 5.08 -2.64
CA ARG A 91 16.60 5.92 -3.49
C ARG A 91 16.49 5.39 -4.93
N GLY A 92 15.44 5.80 -5.64
CA GLY A 92 15.31 5.55 -7.07
C GLY A 92 16.05 6.59 -7.92
N THR A 93 16.07 6.40 -9.23
CA THR A 93 16.57 7.41 -10.18
C THR A 93 15.79 8.71 -9.98
N ALA A 94 16.50 9.84 -9.88
CA ALA A 94 15.86 11.14 -9.80
C ALA A 94 15.10 11.41 -11.12
N ASP A 95 13.84 11.83 -11.00
CA ASP A 95 13.04 12.19 -12.16
C ASP A 95 13.59 13.46 -12.81
N ALA A 96 13.60 13.53 -14.14
CA ALA A 96 14.18 14.66 -14.86
C ALA A 96 13.46 15.99 -14.59
N LEU A 97 12.16 15.95 -14.25
CA LEU A 97 11.34 17.12 -14.00
C LEU A 97 11.13 17.38 -12.50
N HIS A 98 10.99 16.31 -11.71
CA HIS A 98 10.61 16.40 -10.29
C HIS A 98 11.76 16.10 -9.32
N GLY A 99 12.95 15.77 -9.82
CA GLY A 99 14.11 15.42 -8.99
C GLY A 99 13.82 14.26 -8.03
N ASP A 100 14.13 14.44 -6.75
CA ASP A 100 13.91 13.43 -5.70
C ASP A 100 12.49 13.47 -5.10
N ALA A 101 11.59 14.34 -5.56
CA ALA A 101 10.28 14.52 -4.95
C ALA A 101 9.45 13.23 -4.91
N LEU A 102 9.47 12.43 -5.98
CA LEU A 102 8.75 11.15 -6.06
C LEU A 102 9.36 10.09 -5.12
N ASN A 103 10.69 10.03 -5.04
CA ASN A 103 11.36 9.15 -4.10
C ASN A 103 11.06 9.55 -2.65
N LYS A 104 11.03 10.85 -2.35
CA LYS A 104 10.62 11.38 -1.05
C LYS A 104 9.19 10.97 -0.73
N ALA A 105 8.27 11.10 -1.68
CA ALA A 105 6.88 10.69 -1.50
C ALA A 105 6.75 9.18 -1.17
N VAL A 106 7.59 8.32 -1.74
CA VAL A 106 7.65 6.89 -1.37
C VAL A 106 8.08 6.71 0.08
N ARG A 107 9.09 7.44 0.55
CA ARG A 107 9.58 7.37 1.93
C ARG A 107 8.54 7.88 2.93
N ASP A 108 7.92 9.02 2.62
CA ASP A 108 6.86 9.61 3.44
C ASP A 108 5.65 8.65 3.53
N ALA A 109 5.22 8.09 2.39
CA ALA A 109 4.13 7.11 2.37
C ALA A 109 4.49 5.83 3.14
N ALA A 110 5.73 5.36 3.06
CA ALA A 110 6.17 4.20 3.84
C ALA A 110 6.12 4.46 5.35
N GLN A 111 6.47 5.68 5.79
CA GLN A 111 6.36 6.09 7.18
C GLN A 111 4.90 6.11 7.65
N GLU A 112 3.99 6.71 6.87
CA GLU A 112 2.57 6.71 7.17
C GLU A 112 1.96 5.30 7.19
N THR A 113 2.36 4.43 6.25
CA THR A 113 1.93 3.04 6.23
C THR A 113 2.41 2.28 7.47
N MET A 114 3.66 2.48 7.90
CA MET A 114 4.17 1.90 9.14
C MET A 114 3.38 2.35 10.36
N GLN A 115 3.03 3.64 10.44
CA GLN A 115 2.17 4.15 11.51
C GLN A 115 0.80 3.45 11.51
N ALA A 116 0.14 3.35 10.36
CA ALA A 116 -1.16 2.67 10.24
C ALA A 116 -1.11 1.17 10.57
N ILE A 117 0.01 0.48 10.30
CA ILE A 117 0.20 -0.94 10.66
C ILE A 117 0.22 -1.13 12.19
N PHE A 118 0.79 -0.18 12.93
CA PHE A 118 0.98 -0.25 14.38
C PHE A 118 0.01 0.62 15.18
N GLU A 119 -0.91 1.31 14.52
CA GLU A 119 -1.93 2.14 15.16
C GLU A 119 -2.83 1.25 16.04
N THR A 120 -2.72 1.41 17.36
CA THR A 120 -3.64 0.79 18.31
C THR A 120 -5.00 1.43 18.15
N SER A 121 -6.00 0.65 17.75
CA SER A 121 -7.38 1.12 17.71
C SER A 121 -7.81 1.43 19.14
N THR A 122 -7.77 2.70 19.56
CA THR A 122 -8.47 3.16 20.75
C THR A 122 -9.95 3.18 20.41
N ALA A 123 -10.58 2.00 20.41
CA ALA A 123 -12.04 1.94 20.45
C ALA A 123 -12.46 2.51 21.82
N SER A 124 -13.01 3.73 21.80
CA SER A 124 -13.84 4.26 22.89
C SER A 124 -15.28 3.84 22.65
#